data_AF-A0A7J5UZ64-F1
#
_entry.id   AF-A0A7J5UZ64-F1
#
_cell.length_a   1.000
_cell.length_b   1.000
_cell.length_c   1.000
_cell.angle_alpha   90.00
_cell.angle_beta   90.00
_cell.angle_gamma   90.00
#
_symmetry.space_group_name_H-M   'P 1'
#
loop_
_entity.id
_entity.type
_entity.pdbx_description
1 polymer ?
#
loop_
_entity_poly.entity_id
_entity_poly.type
_entity_poly.pdbx_seq_one_letter_code
_entity_poly.pdbx_strand_id
1 'polypeptide(L)'
;MSQENIIMLAFGVLVLAGYLIRNWYIRQPKSYVVSEQVAGKFRLSITDHNPKQDDASLKMKFRVLSSFEGNAVPAVEFISKKSEFERFTFEELNLEHTLSKTSEADGSWDFIFEKRDFLKVIREKEIKLNHFRFVVLSNGIPLIKSHVFVFSSKFMLIIIERGKHN
;
A
#
# COMPACT_ATOMS: atom_id res chain seq x y z
N MET A 1 -24.33 7.65 50.58
CA MET A 1 -23.43 8.17 49.53
C MET A 1 -24.01 9.50 49.08
N SER A 2 -23.25 10.60 49.08
CA SER A 2 -23.77 11.91 48.69
C SER A 2 -24.02 11.99 47.18
N GLN A 3 -24.94 12.85 46.76
CA GLN A 3 -25.21 13.12 45.34
C GLN A 3 -23.95 13.57 44.60
N GLU A 4 -23.09 14.34 45.25
CA GLU A 4 -21.78 14.76 44.73
C GLU A 4 -20.85 13.58 44.44
N ASN A 5 -20.81 12.58 45.32
CA ASN A 5 -20.02 11.37 45.11
C ASN A 5 -20.54 10.55 43.92
N ILE A 6 -21.87 10.49 43.74
CA ILE A 6 -22.48 9.81 42.59
C ILE A 6 -22.13 10.53 41.29
N ILE A 7 -22.20 11.86 41.27
CA ILE A 7 -21.84 12.68 40.10
C ILE A 7 -20.36 12.51 39.75
N MET A 8 -19.45 12.60 40.73
CA MET A 8 -18.02 12.40 40.51
C MET A 8 -17.72 10.99 39.97
N LEU A 9 -18.37 9.96 40.52
CA LEU A 9 -18.18 8.58 40.08
C LEU A 9 -18.71 8.38 38.64
N ALA A 10 -19.86 8.97 38.30
CA ALA A 10 -20.39 8.96 36.94
C ALA A 10 -19.43 9.65 35.95
N PHE A 11 -18.87 10.82 36.30
CA PHE A 11 -17.86 11.49 35.47
C PHE A 11 -16.59 10.64 35.31
N GLY A 12 -16.10 10.03 36.39
CA GLY A 12 -14.93 9.15 36.33
C GLY A 12 -15.14 7.96 35.38
N VAL A 13 -16.32 7.34 35.42
CA VAL A 13 -16.71 6.27 34.50
C VAL A 13 -16.78 6.77 33.06
N LEU A 14 -17.35 7.95 32.80
CA LEU A 14 -17.42 8.53 31.45
C LEU A 14 -16.04 8.84 30.88
N VAL A 15 -15.13 9.39 31.67
CA VAL A 15 -13.74 9.66 31.25
C VAL A 15 -13.01 8.36 30.93
N LEU A 16 -13.14 7.34 31.79
CA LEU A 16 -12.53 6.03 31.55
C LEU A 16 -13.11 5.35 30.30
N ALA A 17 -14.43 5.39 30.11
CA ALA A 17 -15.09 4.86 28.92
C ALA A 17 -14.61 5.58 27.65
N GLY A 18 -14.52 6.91 27.68
CA GLY A 18 -13.99 7.70 26.57
C GLY A 18 -12.54 7.34 26.22
N TYR A 19 -11.69 7.14 27.24
CA TYR A 19 -10.31 6.69 27.05
C TYR A 19 -10.23 5.29 26.43
N LEU A 20 -11.02 4.34 26.91
CA LEU A 20 -11.07 2.97 26.38
C LEU A 20 -11.57 2.95 24.93
N ILE A 21 -12.63 3.70 24.62
CA ILE A 21 -13.17 3.84 23.26
C ILE A 21 -12.13 4.44 22.32
N ARG A 22 -11.43 5.51 22.74
CA ARG A 22 -10.36 6.12 21.95
C ARG A 22 -9.25 5.13 21.64
N ASN A 23 -8.78 4.39 22.64
CA ASN A 23 -7.72 3.38 22.46
C ASN A 23 -8.17 2.23 21.55
N TRP A 24 -9.40 1.75 21.74
CA TRP A 24 -9.99 0.74 20.87
C TRP A 24 -10.06 1.24 19.43
N TYR A 25 -10.57 2.46 19.19
CA TYR A 25 -10.70 3.07 17.87
C TYR A 25 -9.36 3.30 17.15
N ILE A 26 -8.32 3.69 17.89
CA ILE A 26 -6.97 3.89 17.32
C ILE A 26 -6.33 2.56 16.91
N ARG A 27 -6.63 1.48 17.65
CA ARG A 27 -6.12 0.12 17.39
C ARG A 27 -6.92 -0.65 16.35
N GLN A 28 -8.12 -0.19 15.98
CA GLN A 28 -8.88 -0.82 14.91
C GLN A 28 -8.07 -0.84 13.61
N PRO A 29 -8.05 -1.97 12.89
CA PRO A 29 -7.39 -2.05 11.61
C PRO A 29 -8.02 -1.08 10.62
N LYS A 30 -7.18 -0.36 9.86
CA LYS A 30 -7.63 0.64 8.88
C LYS A 30 -6.99 0.35 7.54
N SER A 31 -7.81 0.38 6.50
CA SER A 31 -7.35 0.11 5.13
C SER A 31 -7.68 1.31 4.27
N TYR A 32 -6.70 1.81 3.51
CA TYR A 32 -6.86 2.99 2.66
C TYR A 32 -6.45 2.64 1.25
N VAL A 33 -7.32 2.89 0.26
CA VAL A 33 -6.92 2.83 -1.15
C VAL A 33 -6.07 4.06 -1.42
N VAL A 34 -4.77 3.86 -1.60
CA VAL A 34 -3.77 4.92 -1.81
C VAL A 34 -3.59 5.22 -3.29
N SER A 35 -3.87 4.27 -4.18
CA SER A 35 -3.86 4.57 -5.61
C SER A 35 -4.85 3.68 -6.30
N GLU A 36 -5.55 4.26 -7.25
CA GLU A 36 -6.40 3.53 -8.18
C GLU A 36 -6.19 4.11 -9.57
N GLN A 37 -5.80 3.26 -10.51
CA GLN A 37 -5.51 3.63 -11.89
C GLN A 37 -6.25 2.67 -12.83
N VAL A 38 -6.77 3.23 -13.92
CA VAL A 38 -7.40 2.49 -15.00
C VAL A 38 -6.75 2.94 -16.30
N ALA A 39 -6.21 2.00 -17.06
CA ALA A 39 -5.57 2.26 -18.35
C ALA A 39 -6.03 1.22 -19.36
N GLY A 40 -6.85 1.64 -20.33
CA GLY A 40 -7.47 0.74 -21.29
C GLY A 40 -8.28 -0.36 -20.60
N LYS A 41 -7.83 -1.61 -20.77
CA LYS A 41 -8.47 -2.81 -20.20
C LYS A 41 -7.92 -3.25 -18.85
N PHE A 42 -7.07 -2.44 -18.23
CA PHE A 42 -6.38 -2.81 -16.99
C PHE A 42 -6.78 -1.89 -15.85
N ARG A 43 -6.94 -2.45 -14.65
CA ARG A 43 -7.12 -1.71 -13.40
C ARG A 43 -6.07 -2.14 -12.39
N LEU A 44 -5.41 -1.15 -11.79
CA LEU A 44 -4.42 -1.34 -10.75
C LEU A 44 -4.83 -0.55 -9.51
N SER A 45 -4.96 -1.23 -8.38
CA SER A 45 -5.26 -0.64 -7.08
C SER A 45 -4.17 -0.97 -6.07
N ILE A 46 -3.73 0.04 -5.32
CA ILE A 46 -2.79 -0.07 -4.22
C ILE A 46 -3.51 0.33 -2.94
N THR A 47 -3.57 -0.58 -1.98
CA THR A 47 -4.21 -0.37 -0.66
C THR A 47 -3.16 -0.49 0.43
N ASP A 48 -3.17 0.43 1.38
CA ASP A 48 -2.32 0.45 2.55
C ASP A 48 -3.15 0.01 3.77
N HIS A 49 -2.79 -1.15 4.32
CA HIS A 49 -3.42 -1.78 5.46
C HIS A 49 -2.62 -1.46 6.72
N ASN A 50 -3.34 -1.05 7.77
CA ASN A 50 -2.81 -0.74 9.10
C ASN A 50 -1.56 0.16 9.08
N PRO A 51 -1.54 1.29 8.35
CA PRO A 51 -0.31 2.05 8.08
C PRO A 51 0.48 2.47 9.33
N LYS A 52 -0.20 2.63 10.47
CA LYS A 52 0.38 3.09 11.74
C LYS A 52 0.82 1.97 12.68
N GLN A 53 0.61 0.71 12.32
CA GLN A 53 0.88 -0.45 13.16
C GLN A 53 2.09 -1.24 12.62
N ASP A 54 2.66 -2.13 13.44
CA ASP A 54 3.85 -2.89 13.09
C ASP A 54 3.59 -3.96 12.01
N ASP A 55 2.32 -4.33 11.83
CA ASP A 55 1.80 -5.24 10.79
C ASP A 55 1.39 -4.50 9.51
N ALA A 56 1.84 -3.25 9.33
CA ALA A 56 1.49 -2.45 8.17
C ALA A 56 1.86 -3.19 6.86
N SER A 57 0.86 -3.41 6.02
CA SER A 57 1.00 -4.16 4.78
C SER A 57 0.43 -3.41 3.59
N LEU A 58 0.93 -3.79 2.42
CA LEU A 58 0.56 -3.22 1.13
C LEU A 58 -0.12 -4.29 0.31
N LYS A 59 -1.31 -3.97 -0.18
CA LYS A 59 -2.04 -4.80 -1.11
C LYS A 59 -2.01 -4.17 -2.50
N MET A 60 -1.43 -4.88 -3.45
CA MET A 60 -1.47 -4.56 -4.88
C MET A 60 -2.51 -5.47 -5.55
N LYS A 61 -3.50 -4.88 -6.20
CA LYS A 61 -4.57 -5.61 -6.89
C LYS A 61 -4.58 -5.22 -8.36
N PHE A 62 -4.32 -6.19 -9.21
CA PHE A 62 -4.43 -6.07 -10.66
C PHE A 62 -5.67 -6.79 -11.16
N ARG A 63 -6.42 -6.11 -12.02
CA ARG A 63 -7.62 -6.65 -12.64
C ARG A 63 -7.59 -6.40 -14.15
N VAL A 64 -7.86 -7.46 -14.88
CA VAL A 64 -8.11 -7.43 -16.32
C VAL A 64 -9.62 -7.23 -16.52
N LEU A 65 -10.00 -6.13 -17.16
CA LEU A 65 -11.40 -5.74 -17.36
C LEU A 65 -12.01 -6.33 -18.64
N SER A 66 -11.17 -6.72 -19.59
CA SER A 66 -11.55 -7.41 -20.83
C SER A 66 -10.38 -8.27 -21.35
N SER A 67 -10.65 -9.21 -22.27
CA SER A 67 -9.71 -10.25 -22.70
C SER A 67 -8.26 -9.76 -22.91
N PHE A 68 -7.31 -10.44 -22.25
CA PHE A 68 -5.89 -10.13 -22.33
C PHE A 68 -5.09 -11.41 -22.58
N GLU A 69 -4.38 -11.41 -23.71
CA GLU A 69 -3.41 -12.44 -24.04
C GLU A 69 -2.01 -11.92 -23.66
N GLY A 70 -1.51 -12.38 -22.52
CA GLY A 70 -0.18 -12.01 -22.03
C GLY A 70 0.02 -12.41 -20.57
N ASN A 71 1.28 -12.40 -20.12
CA ASN A 71 1.62 -12.67 -18.73
C ASN A 71 1.84 -11.34 -18.00
N ALA A 72 0.95 -11.01 -17.05
CA ALA A 72 1.01 -9.79 -16.27
C ALA A 72 1.89 -9.98 -15.04
N VAL A 73 3.07 -9.35 -15.04
CA VAL A 73 4.08 -9.49 -13.99
C VAL A 73 4.12 -8.23 -13.12
N PRO A 74 4.05 -8.34 -11.77
CA PRO A 74 4.23 -7.22 -10.86
C PRO A 74 5.68 -6.73 -10.81
N ALA A 75 5.87 -5.42 -10.78
CA ALA A 75 7.19 -4.79 -10.64
C ALA A 75 7.12 -3.47 -9.85
N VAL A 76 8.28 -3.01 -9.41
CA VAL A 76 8.49 -1.68 -8.83
C VAL A 76 9.50 -0.93 -9.68
N GLU A 77 9.19 0.33 -9.98
CA GLU A 77 10.16 1.28 -10.52
C GLU A 77 10.59 2.24 -9.40
N PHE A 78 11.87 2.23 -9.04
CA PHE A 78 12.48 3.19 -8.13
C PHE A 78 13.01 4.36 -8.94
N ILE A 79 12.48 5.55 -8.66
CA ILE A 79 12.69 6.76 -9.44
C ILE A 79 13.73 7.63 -8.72
N SER A 80 14.80 7.95 -9.43
CA SER A 80 15.86 8.85 -8.98
C SER A 80 15.42 10.31 -9.07
N LYS A 81 16.19 11.21 -8.44
CA LYS A 81 15.94 12.66 -8.50
C LYS A 81 16.00 13.25 -9.91
N LYS A 82 16.65 12.56 -10.86
CA LYS A 82 16.78 12.97 -12.27
C LYS A 82 15.72 12.33 -13.18
N SER A 83 14.71 11.68 -12.61
CA SER A 83 13.67 10.95 -13.35
C SER A 83 14.16 9.72 -14.12
N GLU A 84 15.40 9.30 -13.89
CA GLU A 84 15.87 7.95 -14.25
C GLU A 84 15.24 6.95 -13.28
N PHE A 85 14.96 5.73 -13.74
CA PHE A 85 14.39 4.70 -12.88
C PHE A 85 15.08 3.36 -13.05
N GLU A 86 15.23 2.67 -11.92
CA GLU A 86 15.62 1.27 -11.87
C GLU A 86 14.36 0.44 -11.63
N ARG A 87 14.19 -0.62 -12.42
CA ARG A 87 13.01 -1.47 -12.34
C ARG A 87 13.40 -2.84 -11.81
N PHE A 88 12.62 -3.33 -10.86
CA PHE A 88 12.75 -4.68 -10.34
C PHE A 88 11.39 -5.39 -10.32
N THR A 89 11.33 -6.63 -10.79
CA THR A 89 10.16 -7.49 -10.61
C THR A 89 10.02 -7.89 -9.14
N PHE A 90 8.83 -8.33 -8.72
CA PHE A 90 8.67 -8.81 -7.34
C PHE A 90 9.49 -10.07 -7.07
N GLU A 91 9.69 -10.90 -8.10
CA GLU A 91 10.60 -12.07 -8.09
C GLU A 91 12.03 -11.63 -7.80
N GLU A 92 12.56 -10.64 -8.53
CA GLU A 92 13.92 -10.11 -8.33
C GLU A 92 14.09 -9.48 -6.95
N LEU A 93 13.01 -8.97 -6.35
CA LEU A 93 12.98 -8.42 -5.01
C LEU A 93 12.76 -9.48 -3.91
N ASN A 94 12.63 -10.77 -4.26
CA ASN A 94 12.30 -11.85 -3.33
C ASN A 94 11.04 -11.58 -2.49
N LEU A 95 10.07 -10.83 -3.03
CA LEU A 95 8.81 -10.53 -2.33
C LEU A 95 7.78 -11.65 -2.50
N GLU A 96 8.12 -12.71 -3.23
CA GLU A 96 7.20 -13.79 -3.58
C GLU A 96 6.79 -14.67 -2.40
N HIS A 97 7.65 -14.79 -1.39
CA HIS A 97 7.39 -15.61 -0.20
C HIS A 97 6.34 -15.03 0.75
N THR A 98 5.94 -13.77 0.55
CA THR A 98 4.93 -13.08 1.37
C THR A 98 3.53 -13.10 0.71
N LEU A 99 3.39 -13.72 -0.46
CA LEU A 99 2.23 -13.57 -1.33
C LEU A 99 1.07 -14.52 -0.99
N SER A 100 -0.13 -13.96 -0.90
CA SER A 100 -1.40 -14.71 -1.01
C SER A 100 -2.03 -14.43 -2.37
N LYS A 101 -1.64 -15.18 -3.42
CA LYS A 101 -2.24 -15.05 -4.77
C LYS A 101 -3.69 -15.55 -4.72
N THR A 102 -4.66 -14.64 -4.79
CA THR A 102 -6.09 -14.98 -4.55
C THR A 102 -6.96 -15.11 -5.81
N SER A 103 -6.39 -15.20 -7.01
CA SER A 103 -7.16 -15.41 -8.25
C SER A 103 -6.24 -15.81 -9.40
N GLU A 104 -6.61 -16.84 -10.16
CA GLU A 104 -6.02 -17.17 -11.48
C GLU A 104 -7.06 -17.09 -12.60
N ALA A 105 -8.21 -16.45 -12.36
CA ALA A 105 -9.15 -16.15 -13.42
C ALA A 105 -8.65 -14.93 -14.23
N ASP A 106 -8.47 -15.13 -15.53
CA ASP A 106 -8.28 -14.08 -16.55
C ASP A 106 -7.03 -13.20 -16.40
N GLY A 107 -5.94 -13.71 -15.81
CA GLY A 107 -4.69 -12.95 -15.63
C GLY A 107 -4.75 -11.85 -14.56
N SER A 108 -5.84 -11.80 -13.78
CA SER A 108 -6.01 -10.93 -12.63
C SER A 108 -5.37 -11.52 -11.38
N TRP A 109 -4.79 -10.69 -10.52
CA TRP A 109 -4.15 -11.15 -9.28
C TRP A 109 -4.19 -10.11 -8.16
N ASP A 110 -3.97 -10.59 -6.94
CA ASP A 110 -3.81 -9.79 -5.74
C ASP A 110 -2.48 -10.20 -5.08
N PHE A 111 -1.68 -9.23 -4.67
CA PHE A 111 -0.47 -9.43 -3.87
C PHE A 111 -0.60 -8.64 -2.58
N ILE A 112 -0.20 -9.24 -1.47
CA ILE A 112 -0.11 -8.58 -0.17
C ILE A 112 1.31 -8.83 0.34
N PHE A 113 1.97 -7.80 0.85
CA PHE A 113 3.28 -7.92 1.49
C PHE A 113 3.43 -6.88 2.59
N GLU A 114 4.26 -7.18 3.59
CA GLU A 114 4.49 -6.27 4.70
C GLU A 114 5.46 -5.15 4.29
N LYS A 115 5.21 -3.93 4.77
CA LYS A 115 6.10 -2.79 4.49
C LYS A 115 7.52 -3.02 5.00
N ARG A 116 7.67 -3.70 6.14
CA ARG A 116 8.97 -4.00 6.72
C ARG A 116 9.83 -4.85 5.80
N ASP A 117 9.25 -5.85 5.15
CA ASP A 117 9.94 -6.73 4.22
C ASP A 117 10.37 -5.95 2.99
N PHE A 118 9.47 -5.13 2.45
CA PHE A 118 9.79 -4.27 1.32
C PHE A 118 10.93 -3.29 1.63
N LEU A 119 10.90 -2.64 2.79
CA LEU A 119 11.98 -1.74 3.24
C LEU A 119 13.29 -2.49 3.50
N LYS A 120 13.23 -3.73 3.98
CA LYS A 120 14.40 -4.59 4.16
C LYS A 120 15.06 -4.88 2.81
N VAL A 121 14.29 -5.30 1.81
CA VAL A 121 14.80 -5.55 0.45
C VAL A 121 15.43 -4.30 -0.17
N ILE A 122 14.78 -3.14 -0.01
CA ILE A 122 15.32 -1.85 -0.47
C ILE A 122 16.72 -1.59 0.13
N ARG A 123 16.89 -1.85 1.42
CA ARG A 123 18.18 -1.66 2.12
C ARG A 123 19.22 -2.67 1.67
N GLU A 124 18.84 -3.95 1.56
CA GLU A 124 19.74 -5.04 1.15
C GLU A 124 20.27 -4.85 -0.27
N LYS A 125 19.45 -4.28 -1.17
CA LYS A 125 19.85 -3.94 -2.54
C LYS A 125 20.48 -2.56 -2.69
N GLU A 126 20.71 -1.84 -1.59
CA GLU A 126 21.27 -0.48 -1.58
C GLU A 126 20.49 0.51 -2.48
N ILE A 127 19.20 0.28 -2.67
CA ILE A 127 18.35 1.11 -3.53
C ILE A 127 18.11 2.45 -2.84
N LYS A 128 18.46 3.54 -3.52
CA LYS A 128 18.19 4.89 -3.03
C LYS A 128 16.69 5.19 -3.09
N LEU A 129 16.03 4.99 -1.97
CA LEU A 129 14.60 5.26 -1.81
C LEU A 129 14.32 6.77 -1.82
N ASN A 130 14.17 7.32 -3.03
CA ASN A 130 13.62 8.66 -3.20
C ASN A 130 12.12 8.53 -3.46
N HIS A 131 11.76 8.18 -4.69
CA HIS A 131 10.39 7.97 -5.13
C HIS A 131 10.27 6.56 -5.71
N PHE A 132 9.07 5.99 -5.73
CA PHE A 132 8.83 4.72 -6.40
C PHE A 132 7.41 4.63 -6.93
N ARG A 133 7.14 3.72 -7.86
CA ARG A 133 5.78 3.38 -8.29
C ARG A 133 5.66 1.89 -8.57
N PHE A 134 4.48 1.36 -8.36
CA PHE A 134 4.16 0.00 -8.76
C PHE A 134 3.77 -0.02 -10.24
N VAL A 135 4.21 -1.06 -10.94
CA VAL A 135 4.01 -1.22 -12.37
C VAL A 135 3.61 -2.66 -12.64
N VAL A 136 2.73 -2.86 -13.61
CA VAL A 136 2.46 -4.18 -14.16
C VAL A 136 3.07 -4.26 -15.55
N LEU A 137 3.86 -5.29 -15.79
CA LEU A 137 4.58 -5.52 -17.04
C LEU A 137 3.95 -6.65 -17.83
N SER A 138 4.10 -6.61 -19.15
CA SER A 138 3.94 -7.76 -20.04
C SER A 138 5.11 -7.76 -21.01
N ASN A 139 5.88 -8.84 -21.03
CA ASN A 139 7.09 -8.96 -21.86
C ASN A 139 8.06 -7.77 -21.69
N GLY A 140 8.22 -7.28 -20.45
CA GLY A 140 9.07 -6.13 -20.13
C GLY A 140 8.48 -4.74 -20.41
N ILE A 141 7.31 -4.67 -21.06
CA ILE A 141 6.63 -3.40 -21.39
C ILE A 141 5.59 -3.08 -20.31
N PRO A 142 5.56 -1.84 -19.77
CA PRO A 142 4.53 -1.42 -18.82
C PRO A 142 3.12 -1.43 -19.42
N LEU A 143 2.19 -2.18 -18.83
CA LEU A 143 0.76 -2.18 -19.14
C LEU A 143 0.03 -1.05 -18.41
N ILE A 144 0.32 -0.91 -17.12
CA ILE A 144 -0.29 0.09 -16.24
C ILE A 144 0.69 0.44 -15.12
N LYS A 145 0.65 1.69 -14.68
CA LYS A 145 1.50 2.23 -13.64
C LYS A 145 0.61 2.84 -12.56
N SER A 146 1.00 2.71 -11.30
CA SER A 146 0.40 3.48 -10.21
C SER A 146 0.88 4.93 -10.24
N HIS A 147 0.31 5.75 -9.35
CA HIS A 147 0.93 7.01 -8.99
C HIS A 147 2.34 6.80 -8.40
N VAL A 148 3.11 7.88 -8.36
CA VAL A 148 4.40 7.93 -7.67
C VAL A 148 4.17 8.06 -6.17
N PHE A 149 4.94 7.31 -5.40
CA PHE A 149 4.86 7.25 -3.95
C PHE A 149 6.18 7.60 -3.29
N VAL A 150 6.06 7.99 -2.02
CA VAL A 150 7.15 8.09 -1.05
C VAL A 150 6.76 7.42 0.24
N PHE A 151 7.74 6.86 0.94
CA PHE A 151 7.57 6.50 2.34
C PHE A 151 7.82 7.70 3.22
N SER A 152 6.82 8.05 4.03
CA SER A 152 6.96 8.79 5.27
C SER A 152 7.25 7.81 6.41
N SER A 153 7.62 8.32 7.58
CA SER A 153 7.88 7.51 8.79
C SER A 153 6.72 6.61 9.21
N LYS A 154 5.49 6.90 8.75
CA LYS A 154 4.27 6.13 9.10
C LYS A 154 3.34 5.82 7.93
N PHE A 155 3.60 6.34 6.73
CA PHE A 155 2.63 6.27 5.63
C PHE A 155 3.33 6.12 4.29
N MET A 156 2.64 5.51 3.34
CA MET A 156 2.92 5.74 1.94
C MET A 156 2.11 6.96 1.50
N LEU A 157 2.80 7.97 0.97
CA LEU A 157 2.16 9.19 0.48
C LEU A 157 2.24 9.20 -1.05
N ILE A 158 1.12 9.55 -1.69
CA ILE A 158 1.11 9.84 -3.12
C ILE A 158 1.80 11.18 -3.33
N ILE A 159 2.74 11.23 -4.28
CA ILE A 159 3.17 12.49 -4.87
C ILE A 159 2.16 12.81 -5.97
N ILE A 160 1.28 13.77 -5.70
CA ILE A 160 0.45 14.37 -6.73
C ILE A 160 1.37 15.33 -7.50
N GLU A 161 1.90 14.87 -8.62
CA GLU A 161 2.58 15.77 -9.54
C GLU A 161 1.58 16.83 -9.99
N ARG A 162 1.80 18.08 -9.56
CA ARG A 162 1.04 19.23 -10.05
C ARG A 162 1.45 19.46 -11.50
N GLY A 163 0.76 18.77 -12.41
CA GLY A 163 0.67 19.04 -13.84
C GLY A 163 2.00 19.18 -14.58
N LYS A 164 2.39 18.12 -15.29
CA LYS A 164 2.87 18.23 -16.67
C LYS A 164 2.73 16.89 -17.41
N HIS A 165 1.73 16.87 -18.30
CA HIS A 165 1.56 16.01 -19.46
C HIS A 165 1.01 14.57 -19.27
N ASN A 166 -0.25 14.41 -19.71
CA ASN A 166 -0.60 13.36 -20.67
C ASN A 166 0.13 13.63 -22.00
#